data_AF-A0A7S1M3W1-F1
#
_entry.id   AF-A0A7S1M3W1-F1
#
_cell.length_a   1.000
_cell.length_b   1.000
_cell.length_c   1.000
_cell.angle_alpha   90.00
_cell.angle_beta   90.00
_cell.angle_gamma   90.00
#
_symmetry.space_group_name_H-M   'P 1'
#
loop_
_entity.id
_entity.type
_entity.pdbx_description
1 polymer ?
#
loop_
_entity_poly.entity_id
_entity_poly.type
_entity_poly.pdbx_seq_one_letter_code
_entity_poly.pdbx_strand_id
1 'polypeptide(L)'
;QFLYFIGCAGEPMAATAVEPVHAAHFATERSQAVVAITAGHFTAARAPGEYVVAFADSIELRQMSAKGASTTVARTQLYAHVRGCATVPSSDPDVADTLAMTADNGRLVLLRFDRGANEWTRESFATFGRSGVRRAVTGHYLS
;
A
#
# COMPACT_ATOMS: atom_id res chain seq x y z
N GLN A 1 42.80 -11.40 0.86
CA GLN A 1 43.93 -10.46 0.88
C GLN A 1 43.57 -9.30 1.81
N PHE A 2 44.33 -9.18 2.92
CA PHE A 2 44.47 -8.09 3.92
C PHE A 2 43.18 -7.55 4.59
N LEU A 3 43.02 -7.67 5.91
CA LEU A 3 43.83 -6.94 6.89
C LEU A 3 44.12 -7.75 8.18
N TYR A 4 45.36 -7.69 8.62
CA TYR A 4 45.84 -8.03 9.96
C TYR A 4 45.52 -6.89 10.94
N PHE A 5 45.15 -7.20 12.18
CA PHE A 5 45.47 -6.36 13.34
C PHE A 5 46.13 -7.24 14.41
N ILE A 6 47.42 -6.97 14.63
CA ILE A 6 48.18 -7.39 15.81
C ILE A 6 47.82 -6.39 16.91
N GLY A 7 47.35 -6.88 18.05
CA GLY A 7 47.07 -6.07 19.25
C GLY A 7 47.22 -6.93 20.50
N CYS A 8 48.25 -6.62 21.27
CA CYS A 8 48.68 -7.10 22.58
C CYS A 8 47.68 -7.91 23.44
N ALA A 9 48.20 -8.96 24.07
CA ALA A 9 47.58 -9.59 25.23
C ALA A 9 47.39 -8.55 26.35
N GLY A 10 46.13 -8.22 26.65
CA GLY A 10 45.71 -7.36 27.74
C GLY A 10 44.29 -7.77 28.16
N GLU A 11 44.15 -8.08 29.45
CA GLU A 11 42.98 -8.43 30.28
C GLU A 11 41.60 -8.72 29.65
N PRO A 12 40.86 -9.73 30.16
CA PRO A 12 39.49 -9.96 29.73
C PRO A 12 38.60 -8.76 30.07
N MET A 13 38.27 -7.94 29.06
CA MET A 13 37.18 -6.98 29.15
C MET A 13 35.91 -7.74 29.51
N ALA A 14 35.33 -7.43 30.66
CA ALA A 14 34.00 -7.90 31.03
C ALA A 14 33.05 -7.63 29.86
N ALA A 15 32.43 -8.69 29.33
CA ALA A 15 31.40 -8.57 28.33
C ALA A 15 30.24 -7.79 28.96
N THR A 16 30.15 -6.50 28.68
CA THR A 16 29.03 -5.67 29.08
C THR A 16 27.80 -6.26 28.40
N ALA A 17 26.87 -6.81 29.18
CA ALA A 17 25.60 -7.29 28.65
C ALA A 17 24.88 -6.11 28.00
N VAL A 18 24.75 -6.13 26.67
CA VAL A 18 23.95 -5.15 25.95
C VAL A 18 22.50 -5.55 26.12
N GLU A 19 21.78 -4.81 26.97
CA GLU A 19 20.33 -4.97 27.12
C GLU A 19 19.65 -4.80 25.76
N PRO A 20 18.72 -5.69 25.37
CA PRO A 20 18.01 -5.58 24.12
C PRO A 20 17.20 -4.29 24.07
N VAL A 21 17.51 -3.42 23.10
CA VAL A 21 16.73 -2.21 22.85
C VAL A 21 15.41 -2.61 22.21
N HIS A 22 14.31 -2.36 22.92
CA HIS A 22 12.96 -2.51 22.40
C HIS A 22 12.49 -1.17 21.85
N ALA A 23 12.11 -1.12 20.57
CA ALA A 23 11.59 0.07 19.93
C ALA A 23 10.18 -0.20 19.37
N ALA A 24 9.30 0.79 19.50
CA ALA A 24 7.97 0.77 18.90
C ALA A 24 7.88 1.85 17.80
N HIS A 25 7.27 1.50 16.67
CA HIS A 25 7.06 2.42 15.56
C HIS A 25 5.61 2.90 15.51
N PHE A 26 5.41 4.21 15.57
CA PHE A 26 4.12 4.86 15.40
C PHE A 26 4.27 6.10 14.51
N ALA A 27 3.23 6.47 13.78
CA ALA A 27 3.20 7.65 12.93
C ALA A 27 2.13 8.61 13.43
N THR A 28 2.53 9.81 13.84
CA THR A 28 1.61 10.87 14.26
C THR A 28 0.89 11.49 13.07
N GLU A 29 1.65 11.80 12.02
CA GLU A 29 1.16 12.32 10.75
C GLU A 29 1.37 11.29 9.65
N ARG A 30 0.45 11.25 8.69
CA ARG A 30 0.51 10.28 7.60
C ARG A 30 1.01 10.91 6.31
N SER A 31 1.48 10.05 5.40
CA SER A 31 1.84 10.48 4.06
C SER A 31 0.66 11.20 3.39
N GLN A 32 0.94 12.39 2.85
CA GLN A 32 -0.01 13.20 2.08
C GLN A 32 0.32 13.20 0.57
N ALA A 33 1.41 12.53 0.17
CA ALA A 33 1.83 12.47 -1.22
C ALA A 33 0.91 11.51 -2.00
N VAL A 34 0.10 12.08 -2.89
CA VAL A 34 -0.79 11.34 -3.78
C VAL A 34 0.02 10.77 -4.95
N VAL A 35 -0.08 9.46 -5.14
CA VAL A 35 0.57 8.71 -6.23
C VAL A 35 -0.35 8.60 -7.43
N ALA A 36 -1.62 8.27 -7.19
CA ALA A 36 -2.62 8.06 -8.23
C ALA A 36 -4.03 8.31 -7.68
N ILE A 37 -4.96 8.61 -8.58
CA ILE A 37 -6.39 8.72 -8.28
C ILE A 37 -7.14 7.98 -9.37
N THR A 38 -8.16 7.22 -8.99
CA THR A 38 -9.05 6.56 -9.94
C THR A 38 -10.50 6.65 -9.47
N ALA A 39 -11.42 6.90 -10.39
CA ALA A 39 -12.85 7.05 -10.10
C ALA A 39 -13.60 5.76 -10.47
N GLY A 40 -14.65 5.43 -9.73
CA GLY A 40 -15.41 4.20 -9.92
C GLY A 40 -16.59 4.09 -8.96
N HIS A 41 -17.19 2.91 -8.90
CA HIS A 41 -18.33 2.58 -8.05
C HIS A 41 -17.95 1.46 -7.09
N PHE A 42 -17.29 1.76 -5.98
CA PHE A 42 -16.62 0.74 -5.16
C PHE A 42 -17.50 0.20 -4.02
N THR A 43 -18.35 1.04 -3.41
CA THR A 43 -19.19 0.58 -2.29
C THR A 43 -20.47 -0.15 -2.72
N ALA A 44 -20.94 0.13 -3.94
CA ALA A 44 -22.11 -0.46 -4.56
C ALA A 44 -22.10 -0.16 -6.06
N ALA A 45 -22.84 -0.93 -6.85
CA ALA A 45 -23.10 -0.60 -8.24
C ALA A 45 -23.66 0.83 -8.37
N ARG A 46 -23.09 1.61 -9.30
CA ARG A 46 -23.50 2.98 -9.62
C ARG A 46 -23.44 3.95 -8.42
N ALA A 47 -22.61 3.68 -7.41
CA ALA A 47 -22.41 4.59 -6.29
C ALA A 47 -21.89 5.95 -6.78
N PRO A 48 -22.62 7.06 -6.54
CA PRO A 48 -22.27 8.34 -7.15
C PRO A 48 -21.05 8.98 -6.47
N GLY A 49 -20.14 9.48 -7.31
CA GLY A 49 -19.06 10.37 -6.88
C GLY A 49 -17.95 9.71 -6.07
N GLU A 50 -17.74 8.40 -6.22
CA GLU A 50 -16.66 7.69 -5.54
C GLU A 50 -15.36 7.69 -6.32
N TYR A 51 -14.26 7.74 -5.56
CA TYR A 51 -12.92 7.66 -6.10
C TYR A 51 -11.94 7.18 -5.04
N VAL A 52 -10.88 6.52 -5.49
CA VAL A 52 -9.78 6.08 -4.65
C VAL A 52 -8.62 7.03 -4.83
N VAL A 53 -8.04 7.46 -3.71
CA VAL A 53 -6.78 8.20 -3.64
C VAL A 53 -5.72 7.24 -3.13
N ALA A 54 -4.72 6.95 -3.96
CA ALA A 54 -3.55 6.19 -3.57
C ALA A 54 -2.46 7.14 -3.07
N PHE A 55 -1.98 6.88 -1.86
CA PHE A 55 -0.77 7.46 -1.29
C PHE A 55 0.38 6.46 -1.41
N ALA A 56 1.59 6.90 -1.07
CA ALA A 56 2.77 6.04 -1.12
C ALA A 56 2.64 4.72 -0.33
N ASP A 57 1.91 4.72 0.79
CA ASP A 57 1.86 3.61 1.76
C ASP A 57 0.43 3.17 2.13
N SER A 58 -0.57 3.83 1.56
CA SER A 58 -1.97 3.68 1.94
C SER A 58 -2.90 4.05 0.79
N ILE A 59 -4.14 3.59 0.87
CA ILE A 59 -5.22 3.99 -0.03
C ILE A 59 -6.39 4.54 0.79
N GLU A 60 -7.09 5.52 0.22
CA GLU A 60 -8.32 6.07 0.78
C GLU A 60 -9.43 5.97 -0.26
N LEU A 61 -10.53 5.33 0.12
CA LEU A 61 -11.80 5.45 -0.60
C LEU A 61 -12.48 6.74 -0.16
N ARG A 62 -12.82 7.59 -1.12
CA ARG A 62 -13.48 8.86 -0.88
C ARG A 62 -14.77 8.97 -1.68
N GLN A 63 -15.68 9.75 -1.14
CA GLN A 63 -16.94 10.08 -1.78
C GLN A 63 -17.10 11.60 -1.85
N MET A 64 -17.43 12.07 -3.04
CA MET A 64 -17.77 13.46 -3.31
C MET A 64 -19.27 13.68 -3.06
N SER A 65 -19.59 14.66 -2.23
CA SER A 65 -20.97 15.14 -2.10
C SER A 65 -21.40 15.94 -3.32
N ALA A 66 -22.71 16.09 -3.53
CA ALA A 66 -23.27 16.94 -4.59
C ALA A 66 -22.83 18.41 -4.51
N LYS A 67 -22.38 18.87 -3.34
CA LYS A 67 -21.86 20.23 -3.12
C LYS A 67 -20.35 20.35 -3.38
N GLY A 68 -19.70 19.27 -3.83
CA GLY A 68 -18.25 19.23 -4.12
C GLY A 68 -17.37 18.99 -2.90
N ALA A 69 -17.93 18.78 -1.71
CA ALA A 69 -17.14 18.40 -0.54
C ALA A 69 -16.75 16.92 -0.61
N SER A 70 -15.47 16.62 -0.40
CA SER A 70 -14.92 15.27 -0.35
C SER A 70 -14.88 14.74 1.07
N THR A 71 -15.30 13.48 1.25
CA THR A 71 -15.27 12.78 2.53
C THR A 71 -14.57 11.43 2.38
N THR A 72 -13.81 11.03 3.40
CA THR A 72 -13.16 9.72 3.43
C THR A 72 -14.15 8.68 3.96
N VAL A 73 -14.40 7.63 3.16
CA VAL A 73 -15.24 6.49 3.51
C VAL A 73 -14.40 5.48 4.31
N ALA A 74 -13.25 5.10 3.77
CA ALA A 74 -12.34 4.16 4.39
C ALA A 74 -10.90 4.46 4.02
N ARG A 75 -9.99 4.13 4.94
CA ARG A 75 -8.54 4.20 4.72
C ARG A 75 -7.91 2.87 5.07
N THR A 76 -6.99 2.41 4.23
CA THR A 76 -6.25 1.17 4.46
C THR A 76 -4.76 1.41 4.29
N GLN A 77 -3.98 1.00 5.30
CA GLN A 77 -2.52 0.97 5.23
C GLN A 77 -2.08 -0.29 4.48
N LEU A 78 -1.17 -0.15 3.52
CA LEU A 78 -0.80 -1.23 2.60
C LEU A 78 0.58 -1.85 2.87
N TYR A 79 1.37 -1.24 3.77
CA TYR A 79 2.71 -1.71 4.16
C TYR A 79 3.61 -2.06 2.96
N ALA A 80 3.40 -1.36 1.85
CA ALA A 80 4.06 -1.53 0.58
C ALA A 80 4.07 -0.17 -0.13
N HIS A 81 5.00 0.02 -1.07
CA HIS A 81 5.07 1.26 -1.83
C HIS A 81 4.13 1.19 -3.04
N VAL A 82 3.01 1.91 -2.99
CA VAL A 82 2.03 1.95 -4.08
C VAL A 82 2.63 2.64 -5.30
N ARG A 83 2.42 2.07 -6.48
CA ARG A 83 2.98 2.60 -7.75
C ARG A 83 1.92 2.93 -8.79
N GLY A 84 0.75 2.31 -8.72
CA GLY A 84 -0.36 2.58 -9.62
C GLY A 84 -1.65 1.95 -9.11
N CYS A 85 -2.76 2.58 -9.45
CA CYS A 85 -4.10 2.05 -9.22
C CYS A 85 -5.01 2.37 -10.41
N ALA A 86 -5.92 1.47 -10.73
CA ALA A 86 -6.91 1.64 -11.77
C ALA A 86 -8.24 0.98 -11.39
N THR A 87 -9.36 1.58 -11.78
CA THR A 87 -10.67 0.96 -11.68
C THR A 87 -10.82 -0.11 -12.75
N VAL A 88 -11.29 -1.29 -12.34
CA VAL A 88 -11.72 -2.35 -13.24
C VAL A 88 -13.24 -2.44 -13.14
N PRO A 89 -13.98 -1.91 -14.12
CA PRO A 89 -15.44 -1.96 -14.10
C PRO A 89 -15.94 -3.39 -14.09
N SER A 90 -16.99 -3.65 -13.32
CA SER A 90 -17.68 -4.92 -13.41
C SER A 90 -18.40 -5.06 -14.76
N SER A 91 -18.39 -6.27 -15.32
CA SER A 91 -19.24 -6.60 -16.47
C SER A 91 -20.71 -6.77 -16.08
N ASP A 92 -20.97 -7.09 -14.81
CA ASP A 92 -22.31 -7.11 -14.23
C ASP A 92 -22.67 -5.71 -13.71
N PRO A 93 -23.74 -5.07 -14.23
CA PRO A 93 -24.15 -3.71 -13.86
C PRO A 93 -24.65 -3.57 -12.42
N ASP A 94 -24.95 -4.66 -11.73
CA ASP A 94 -25.43 -4.69 -10.34
C ASP A 94 -24.29 -5.00 -9.34
N VAL A 95 -23.07 -5.19 -9.84
CA VAL A 95 -21.87 -5.41 -9.04
C VAL A 95 -21.00 -4.15 -9.06
N ALA A 96 -20.40 -3.84 -7.91
CA ALA A 96 -19.45 -2.73 -7.77
C ALA A 96 -18.23 -2.88 -8.71
N ASP A 97 -17.35 -1.92 -8.74
CA ASP A 97 -16.07 -2.01 -9.46
C ASP A 97 -14.98 -2.65 -8.57
N THR A 98 -14.02 -3.30 -9.20
CA THR A 98 -12.81 -3.80 -8.55
C THR A 98 -11.74 -2.71 -8.64
N LEU A 99 -10.94 -2.54 -7.58
CA LEU A 99 -9.72 -1.75 -7.64
C LEU A 99 -8.53 -2.64 -8.00
N ALA A 100 -7.89 -2.38 -9.14
CA ALA A 100 -6.59 -2.96 -9.46
C ALA A 100 -5.47 -2.08 -8.90
N MET A 101 -4.44 -2.71 -8.34
CA MET A 101 -3.33 -2.01 -7.73
C MET A 101 -2.00 -2.73 -7.94
N THR A 102 -0.96 -1.94 -8.15
CA THR A 102 0.43 -2.41 -8.18
C THR A 102 1.25 -1.70 -7.10
N ALA A 103 2.18 -2.46 -6.52
CA ALA A 103 3.12 -1.98 -5.52
C ALA A 103 4.52 -2.55 -5.78
N ASP A 104 5.47 -2.28 -4.88
CA ASP A 104 6.81 -2.84 -4.89
C ASP A 104 6.88 -4.33 -4.50
N ASN A 105 5.75 -4.99 -4.23
CA ASN A 105 5.72 -6.41 -3.85
C ASN A 105 5.83 -7.39 -5.05
N GLY A 106 5.91 -6.89 -6.29
CA GLY A 106 5.99 -7.72 -7.49
C GLY A 106 4.67 -8.42 -7.86
N ARG A 107 3.54 -7.89 -7.40
CA ARG A 107 2.19 -8.44 -7.62
C ARG A 107 1.23 -7.39 -8.17
N LEU A 108 0.29 -7.86 -9.00
CA LEU A 108 -0.94 -7.15 -9.33
C LEU A 108 -2.01 -7.67 -8.37
N VAL A 109 -2.68 -6.78 -7.66
CA VAL A 109 -3.70 -7.13 -6.66
C VAL A 109 -5.03 -6.54 -7.09
N LEU A 110 -6.08 -7.35 -7.02
CA LEU A 110 -7.47 -6.93 -7.20
C LEU A 110 -8.14 -6.84 -5.83
N LEU A 111 -8.73 -5.70 -5.54
CA LEU A 111 -9.37 -5.38 -4.28
C LEU A 111 -10.86 -5.09 -4.48
N ARG A 112 -11.68 -5.66 -3.60
CA ARG A 112 -13.11 -5.41 -3.49
C ARG A 112 -13.40 -4.70 -2.18
N PHE A 113 -14.26 -3.70 -2.22
CA PHE A 113 -14.65 -3.03 -0.99
C PHE A 113 -15.79 -3.78 -0.31
N ASP A 114 -15.58 -4.19 0.94
CA ASP A 114 -16.63 -4.73 1.79
C ASP A 114 -17.24 -3.57 2.57
N ARG A 115 -18.48 -3.22 2.21
CA ARG A 115 -19.23 -2.15 2.88
C ARG A 115 -19.63 -2.50 4.31
N GLY A 116 -19.87 -3.78 4.61
CA GLY A 116 -20.24 -4.24 5.95
C GLY A 116 -19.07 -4.10 6.92
N ALA A 117 -17.86 -4.47 6.48
CA ALA A 117 -16.64 -4.35 7.26
C ALA A 117 -15.94 -2.98 7.12
N ASN A 118 -16.37 -2.15 6.16
CA ASN A 118 -15.75 -0.86 5.80
C ASN A 118 -14.25 -1.00 5.47
N GLU A 119 -13.89 -2.06 4.75
CA GLU A 119 -12.50 -2.40 4.43
C GLU A 119 -12.32 -2.95 3.01
N TRP A 120 -11.09 -2.88 2.52
CA TRP A 120 -10.72 -3.53 1.27
C TRP A 120 -10.36 -4.98 1.50
N THR A 121 -11.07 -5.88 0.84
CA THR A 121 -10.76 -7.31 0.79
C THR A 121 -10.03 -7.65 -0.50
N ARG A 122 -8.98 -8.46 -0.40
CA ARG A 122 -8.29 -8.97 -1.58
C ARG A 122 -9.14 -10.03 -2.28
N GLU A 123 -9.63 -9.69 -3.47
CA GLU A 123 -10.36 -10.59 -4.34
C GLU A 123 -9.41 -11.61 -4.99
N SER A 124 -8.33 -11.12 -5.61
CA SER A 124 -7.32 -11.99 -6.21
C SER A 124 -5.97 -11.28 -6.34
N PHE A 125 -4.93 -12.03 -6.71
CA PHE A 125 -3.64 -11.45 -7.05
C PHE A 125 -2.86 -12.34 -8.03
N ALA A 126 -1.97 -11.73 -8.79
CA ALA A 126 -1.02 -12.41 -9.66
C ALA A 126 0.40 -11.94 -9.35
N THR A 127 1.35 -12.87 -9.24
CA THR A 127 2.76 -12.54 -9.06
C THR A 127 3.44 -12.44 -10.43
N PHE A 128 4.09 -11.32 -10.71
CA PHE A 128 4.80 -11.10 -11.98
C PHE A 128 6.31 -10.89 -11.79
N GLY A 129 6.79 -10.76 -10.56
CA GLY A 129 8.22 -10.53 -10.32
C GLY A 129 8.63 -10.57 -8.86
N ARG A 130 9.91 -10.28 -8.64
CA ARG A 130 10.49 -10.13 -7.30
C ARG A 130 10.11 -8.78 -6.70
N SER A 131 10.08 -8.72 -5.36
CA SER A 131 9.86 -7.48 -4.63
C SER A 131 10.97 -6.44 -4.85
N GLY A 132 10.63 -5.18 -4.57
CA GLY A 132 11.40 -3.97 -4.78
C GLY A 132 11.00 -3.22 -6.05
N VAL A 133 11.31 -1.92 -6.07
CA VAL A 133 11.21 -1.09 -7.28
C VAL A 133 12.38 -1.43 -8.21
N ARG A 134 12.08 -2.09 -9.33
CA ARG A 134 13.09 -2.59 -10.28
C ARG A 134 12.79 -2.12 -11.69
N ARG A 135 13.84 -1.82 -12.45
CA ARG A 135 13.73 -1.32 -13.84
C ARG A 135 13.08 -2.32 -14.80
N ALA A 136 13.36 -3.62 -14.64
CA ALA A 136 12.89 -4.67 -15.53
C ALA A 136 11.64 -5.42 -15.01
N VAL A 137 11.10 -5.02 -13.86
CA VAL A 137 9.89 -5.63 -13.29
C VAL A 137 8.72 -4.68 -13.53
N THR A 138 7.60 -5.23 -13.96
CA THR A 138 6.36 -4.48 -14.21
C THR A 138 5.78 -3.89 -12.92
N GLY A 139 4.74 -3.07 -13.04
CA GLY A 139 4.04 -2.49 -11.90
C GLY A 139 4.27 -0.98 -11.69
N HIS A 140 5.09 -0.31 -12.50
CA HIS A 140 5.15 1.15 -12.49
C HIS A 140 3.92 1.79 -13.15
N TYR A 141 3.47 1.22 -14.25
CA TYR A 141 2.35 1.71 -15.03
C TYR A 141 1.18 0.75 -14.88
N LEU A 142 0.00 1.31 -14.63
CA LEU A 142 -1.28 0.63 -14.56
C LEU A 142 -2.32 1.63 -15.07
N SER A 143 -3.18 1.20 -15.99
CA SER A 143 -4.19 2.03 -16.66
C SER A 143 -5.48 1.27 -16.81
#